data_AF-A0A8S3WNX9-F1
#
_entry.id   AF-A0A8S3WNX9-F1
#
_cell.length_a   1.000
_cell.length_b   1.000
_cell.length_c   1.000
_cell.angle_alpha   90.00
_cell.angle_beta   90.00
_cell.angle_gamma   90.00
#
_symmetry.space_group_name_H-M   'P 1'
#
loop_
_entity.id
_entity.type
_entity.pdbx_description
1 polymer ?
#
loop_
_entity_poly.entity_id
_entity_poly.type
_entity_poly.pdbx_seq_one_letter_code
_entity_poly.pdbx_strand_id
1 'polypeptide(L)'
;MALRRQRTRADFQFYDWKTSVTNVLKLPGSWHFKFNASKRFFLRKDKNNKIGIKGEPNYVSEAVNYGNVCKRGKSYENIKPTLMNIGVPVKTEKLNDVRKLLIKHFGEDWITIENLQHYKFIQEEENKSNLIETYSEETLMEDEIDITV
;
A
#
# COMPACT_ATOMS: atom_id res chain seq x y z
N MET A 1 -12.48 -22.76 -27.82
CA MET A 1 -12.86 -21.38 -27.47
C MET A 1 -12.37 -21.10 -26.05
N ALA A 2 -11.21 -20.45 -25.91
CA ALA A 2 -10.64 -20.17 -24.59
C ALA A 2 -11.28 -18.88 -24.04
N LEU A 3 -11.92 -19.00 -22.86
CA LEU A 3 -12.43 -17.86 -22.10
C LEU A 3 -11.27 -16.94 -21.72
N ARG A 4 -11.11 -15.86 -22.49
CA ARG A 4 -10.19 -14.76 -22.21
C ARG A 4 -10.67 -14.11 -20.91
N ARG A 5 -9.97 -14.39 -19.80
CA ARG A 5 -10.21 -13.78 -18.48
C ARG A 5 -10.25 -12.26 -18.64
N GLN A 6 -11.44 -11.66 -18.60
CA GLN A 6 -11.58 -10.22 -18.52
C GLN A 6 -11.00 -9.77 -17.18
N ARG A 7 -10.07 -8.81 -17.25
CA ARG A 7 -9.39 -8.24 -16.09
C ARG A 7 -10.46 -7.60 -15.19
N THR A 8 -10.52 -8.07 -13.95
CA THR A 8 -11.32 -7.53 -12.85
C THR A 8 -11.25 -6.01 -12.80
N ARG A 9 -12.34 -5.34 -13.19
CA ARG A 9 -12.53 -3.90 -13.08
C ARG A 9 -13.69 -3.72 -12.09
N ALA A 10 -13.35 -3.51 -10.81
CA ALA A 10 -14.21 -2.96 -9.74
C ALA A 10 -14.84 -3.86 -8.65
N ASP A 11 -14.46 -5.13 -8.46
CA ASP A 11 -15.17 -5.97 -7.45
C ASP A 11 -14.48 -6.16 -6.09
N PHE A 12 -13.26 -5.66 -5.88
CA PHE A 12 -12.57 -5.86 -4.60
C PHE A 12 -11.76 -4.66 -4.15
N GLN A 13 -11.85 -4.36 -2.85
CA GLN A 13 -11.05 -3.36 -2.17
C GLN A 13 -9.69 -3.95 -1.81
N PHE A 14 -8.61 -3.30 -2.20
CA PHE A 14 -7.25 -3.71 -1.84
C PHE A 14 -6.81 -2.94 -0.61
N TYR A 15 -6.30 -3.63 0.41
CA TYR A 15 -5.91 -3.02 1.68
C TYR A 15 -4.42 -3.25 1.97
N ASP A 16 -3.76 -2.23 2.53
CA ASP A 16 -2.36 -2.34 2.95
C ASP A 16 -2.24 -3.05 4.29
N TRP A 17 -2.37 -4.37 4.26
CA TRP A 17 -2.13 -5.21 5.42
C TRP A 17 -0.66 -5.24 5.83
N LYS A 18 0.26 -5.08 4.88
CA LYS A 18 1.70 -5.22 5.15
C LYS A 18 2.16 -4.10 6.08
N THR A 19 1.90 -2.85 5.72
CA THR A 19 2.29 -1.69 6.52
C THR A 19 1.53 -1.64 7.84
N SER A 20 0.22 -1.92 7.81
CA SER A 20 -0.58 -1.90 9.05
C SER A 20 -0.14 -2.97 10.05
N VAL A 21 0.26 -4.16 9.59
CA VAL A 21 0.78 -5.21 10.46
C VAL A 21 2.19 -4.89 10.95
N THR A 22 3.10 -4.42 10.10
CA THR A 22 4.48 -4.08 10.52
C THR A 22 4.53 -2.92 11.50
N ASN A 23 3.53 -2.03 11.50
CA ASN A 23 3.39 -0.96 12.48
C ASN A 23 2.97 -1.44 13.87
N VAL A 24 2.28 -2.59 13.96
CA VAL A 24 1.74 -3.13 15.21
C VAL A 24 2.57 -4.28 15.75
N LEU A 25 2.99 -5.21 14.89
CA LEU A 25 3.74 -6.41 15.27
C LEU A 25 5.25 -6.20 15.16
N LYS A 26 5.99 -6.88 16.03
CA LYS A 26 7.44 -7.04 15.91
C LYS A 26 7.75 -7.93 14.70
N LEU A 27 8.88 -7.69 14.05
CA LEU A 27 9.37 -8.58 13.00
C LEU A 27 9.58 -10.00 13.57
N PRO A 28 9.31 -11.08 12.79
CA PRO A 28 9.47 -12.45 13.26
C PRO A 28 10.87 -12.77 13.82
N GLY A 29 11.92 -12.12 13.30
CA GLY A 29 13.29 -12.28 13.82
C GLY A 29 13.51 -11.69 15.22
N SER A 30 12.66 -10.76 15.67
CA SER A 30 12.70 -10.15 17.00
C SER A 30 11.73 -10.79 17.99
N TRP A 31 11.16 -11.94 17.64
CA TRP A 31 10.33 -12.70 18.55
C TRP A 31 11.22 -13.42 19.57
N HIS A 32 10.64 -13.73 20.72
CA HIS A 32 11.33 -14.44 21.81
C HIS A 32 11.63 -15.92 21.48
N PHE A 33 11.21 -16.40 20.31
CA PHE A 33 11.54 -17.70 19.75
C PHE A 33 11.84 -17.56 18.26
N LYS A 34 12.58 -18.53 17.70
CA LYS A 34 12.88 -18.57 16.27
C LYS A 34 11.78 -19.31 15.52
N PHE A 35 11.15 -18.63 14.56
CA PHE A 35 10.06 -19.19 13.76
C PHE A 35 10.48 -20.48 13.03
N ASN A 36 11.63 -20.47 12.33
CA ASN A 36 12.09 -21.60 11.51
C ASN A 36 12.40 -22.87 12.31
N ALA A 37 12.90 -22.72 13.54
CA ALA A 37 13.26 -23.86 14.39
C ALA A 37 12.05 -24.46 15.13
N SER A 38 10.89 -23.80 15.09
CA SER A 38 9.70 -24.20 15.83
C SER A 38 8.85 -25.17 14.98
N LYS A 39 8.54 -26.35 15.53
CA LYS A 39 7.64 -27.35 14.92
C LYS A 39 6.17 -27.12 15.29
N ARG A 40 5.91 -26.46 16.43
CA ARG A 40 4.56 -26.13 16.90
C ARG A 40 4.48 -24.66 17.30
N PHE A 41 3.33 -24.06 17.05
CA PHE A 41 3.01 -22.72 17.52
C PHE A 41 1.73 -22.74 18.34
N PHE A 42 1.73 -21.98 19.43
CA PHE A 42 0.55 -21.76 20.25
C PHE A 42 0.21 -20.28 20.20
N LEU A 43 -1.03 -20.01 19.82
CA LEU A 43 -1.61 -18.68 19.77
C LEU A 43 -2.62 -18.58 20.89
N ARG A 44 -2.49 -17.57 21.73
CA ARG A 44 -3.43 -17.28 22.80
C ARG A 44 -3.81 -15.81 22.74
N LYS A 45 -5.12 -15.55 22.79
CA LYS A 45 -5.64 -14.23 23.09
C LYS A 45 -5.52 -13.98 24.60
N ASP A 46 -4.90 -12.87 24.96
CA ASP A 46 -4.84 -12.41 26.34
C ASP A 46 -6.06 -11.53 26.68
N LYS A 47 -6.37 -11.40 27.98
CA LYS A 47 -7.50 -10.59 28.47
C LYS A 47 -7.37 -9.11 28.08
N ASN A 48 -6.15 -8.63 27.89
CA ASN A 48 -5.83 -7.24 27.53
C ASN A 48 -5.73 -6.99 26.01
N ASN A 49 -6.44 -7.77 25.20
CA ASN A 49 -6.39 -7.70 23.73
C ASN A 49 -4.95 -7.79 23.15
N LYS A 50 -4.07 -8.53 23.82
CA LYS A 50 -2.74 -8.87 23.31
C LYS A 50 -2.74 -10.29 22.76
N ILE A 51 -1.82 -10.56 21.85
CA ILE A 51 -1.61 -11.90 21.31
C ILE A 51 -0.33 -12.45 21.94
N GLY A 52 -0.50 -13.46 22.79
CA GLY A 52 0.60 -14.28 23.27
C GLY A 52 0.90 -15.35 22.24
N ILE A 53 2.13 -15.40 21.76
CA ILE A 53 2.61 -16.48 20.89
C ILE A 53 3.68 -17.26 21.64
N LYS A 54 3.72 -18.55 21.40
CA LYS A 54 4.78 -19.46 21.83
C LYS A 54 5.15 -20.36 20.65
N GLY A 55 6.44 -20.57 20.42
CA GLY A 55 6.95 -21.53 19.44
C GLY A 55 7.78 -22.61 20.14
N GLU A 56 7.54 -23.88 19.80
CA GLU A 56 8.25 -25.03 20.37
C GLU A 56 9.06 -25.78 19.31
N PRO A 57 10.32 -26.14 19.58
CA PRO A 57 11.17 -26.83 18.61
C PRO A 57 10.84 -28.32 18.47
N ASN A 58 10.17 -28.92 19.45
CA ASN A 58 9.80 -30.33 19.48
C ASN A 58 8.29 -30.48 19.74
N TYR A 59 7.71 -31.58 19.27
CA TYR A 59 6.28 -31.84 19.46
C TYR A 59 5.89 -32.11 20.92
N VAL A 60 6.84 -32.60 21.73
CA VAL A 60 6.64 -33.06 23.12
C VAL A 60 7.41 -32.17 24.11
N SER A 61 7.56 -30.88 23.78
CA SER A 61 8.20 -29.91 24.67
C SER A 61 7.13 -29.23 25.55
N GLU A 62 7.48 -28.86 26.78
CA GLU A 62 6.66 -28.00 27.65
C GLU A 62 7.32 -26.63 27.84
N ALA A 63 7.72 -25.95 26.76
CA ALA A 63 8.36 -24.64 26.90
C ALA A 63 7.32 -23.61 27.40
N VAL A 64 7.42 -23.10 28.62
CA VAL A 64 6.24 -22.51 29.29
C VAL A 64 5.84 -21.10 28.80
N ASN A 65 6.75 -20.33 28.20
CA ASN A 65 6.57 -18.88 28.14
C ASN A 65 5.90 -18.39 26.85
N TYR A 66 4.67 -17.90 26.96
CA TYR A 66 4.03 -17.06 25.95
C TYR A 66 4.66 -15.66 25.98
N GLY A 67 5.06 -15.15 24.82
CA GLY A 67 5.53 -13.77 24.68
C GLY A 67 4.63 -12.94 23.78
N ASN A 68 4.50 -11.66 24.11
CA ASN A 68 3.78 -10.69 23.29
C ASN A 68 4.60 -10.33 22.04
N VAL A 69 3.96 -10.47 20.88
CA VAL A 69 4.53 -10.12 19.57
C VAL A 69 4.17 -8.71 19.11
N CYS A 70 3.25 -8.02 19.78
CA CYS A 70 2.96 -6.61 19.51
C CYS A 70 4.09 -5.69 20.01
N LYS A 71 4.30 -4.57 19.32
CA LYS A 71 5.19 -3.48 19.77
C LYS A 71 4.67 -2.85 21.07
N ARG A 72 5.54 -2.11 21.77
CA ARG A 72 5.18 -1.45 23.04
C ARG A 72 4.02 -0.48 22.82
N GLY A 73 3.01 -0.54 23.70
CA GLY A 73 1.82 0.32 23.63
C GLY A 73 0.85 0.00 22.48
N LYS A 74 1.03 -1.11 21.75
CA LYS A 74 0.16 -1.55 20.67
C LYS A 74 -0.52 -2.89 21.00
N SER A 75 -1.73 -3.07 20.47
CA SER A 75 -2.55 -4.28 20.50
C SER A 75 -2.97 -4.65 19.07
N TYR A 76 -3.53 -5.86 18.87
CA TYR A 76 -4.00 -6.27 17.53
C TYR A 76 -5.14 -5.38 17.01
N GLU A 77 -5.85 -4.68 17.89
CA GLU A 77 -6.92 -3.73 17.54
C GLU A 77 -6.40 -2.47 16.86
N ASN A 78 -5.10 -2.19 16.99
CA ASN A 78 -4.45 -1.12 16.26
C ASN A 78 -4.19 -1.47 14.79
N ILE A 79 -4.40 -2.73 14.36
CA ILE A 79 -4.26 -3.12 12.96
C ILE A 79 -5.50 -2.63 12.21
N LYS A 80 -5.35 -1.47 11.58
CA LYS A 80 -6.36 -0.86 10.70
C LYS A 80 -5.75 -0.73 9.31
N PRO A 81 -6.00 -1.69 8.41
CA PRO A 81 -5.52 -1.62 7.03
C PRO A 81 -6.10 -0.41 6.32
N THR A 82 -5.25 0.35 5.63
CA THR A 82 -5.70 1.47 4.80
C THR A 82 -6.08 0.96 3.42
N LEU A 83 -7.10 1.57 2.82
CA LEU A 83 -7.46 1.26 1.43
C LEU A 83 -6.32 1.72 0.52
N MET A 84 -5.86 0.83 -0.35
CA MET A 84 -4.87 1.12 -1.36
C MET A 84 -5.57 1.45 -2.68
N ASN A 85 -5.09 2.51 -3.32
CA ASN A 85 -5.47 2.80 -4.68
C ASN A 85 -4.97 1.68 -5.60
N ILE A 86 -5.89 1.14 -6.40
CA ILE A 86 -5.55 0.11 -7.38
C ILE A 86 -4.88 0.82 -8.56
N GLY A 87 -3.62 0.48 -8.79
CA GLY A 87 -2.80 1.07 -9.84
C GLY A 87 -1.74 2.01 -9.29
N VAL A 88 -0.63 2.09 -10.00
CA VAL A 88 0.41 3.09 -9.75
C VAL A 88 0.09 4.27 -10.65
N PRO A 89 -0.07 5.50 -10.12
CA PRO A 89 -0.20 6.68 -10.97
C PRO A 89 1.02 6.74 -11.88
N VAL A 90 0.78 6.85 -13.18
CA VAL A 90 1.86 6.85 -14.16
C VAL A 90 2.63 8.16 -14.00
N LYS A 91 3.97 8.07 -13.90
CA LYS A 91 4.80 9.27 -13.85
C LYS A 91 4.64 10.07 -15.14
N THR A 92 4.59 11.40 -15.02
CA THR A 92 4.50 12.35 -16.14
C THR A 92 5.59 12.12 -17.19
N GLU A 93 6.82 11.82 -16.75
CA GLU A 93 7.95 11.46 -17.63
C GLU A 93 7.61 10.30 -18.59
N LYS A 94 6.94 9.26 -18.09
CA LYS A 94 6.55 8.11 -18.90
C LYS A 94 5.43 8.44 -19.86
N LEU A 95 4.48 9.27 -19.45
CA LEU A 95 3.41 9.75 -20.34
C LEU A 95 3.99 10.55 -21.51
N ASN A 96 4.95 11.43 -21.23
CA ASN A 96 5.65 12.21 -22.24
C ASN A 96 6.47 11.33 -23.20
N ASP A 97 7.14 10.30 -22.68
CA ASP A 97 7.89 9.36 -23.50
C ASP A 97 6.97 8.55 -24.43
N VAL A 98 5.84 8.05 -23.90
CA VAL A 98 4.83 7.35 -24.72
C VAL A 98 4.24 8.29 -25.78
N ARG A 99 3.97 9.56 -25.45
CA ARG A 99 3.51 10.55 -26.44
C ARG A 99 4.53 10.76 -27.55
N LYS A 100 5.80 10.96 -27.20
CA LYS A 100 6.89 11.09 -28.19
C LYS A 100 6.98 9.88 -29.09
N LEU A 101 6.81 8.68 -28.52
CA LEU A 101 6.79 7.42 -29.26
C LEU A 101 5.61 7.39 -30.25
N LEU A 102 4.41 7.77 -29.82
CA LEU A 102 3.22 7.79 -30.66
C LEU A 102 3.35 8.79 -31.81
N ILE A 103 3.82 10.01 -31.53
CA ILE A 103 4.07 11.03 -32.55
C ILE A 103 5.12 10.54 -33.56
N LYS A 104 6.20 9.91 -33.08
CA LYS A 104 7.28 9.39 -33.93
C LYS A 104 6.82 8.33 -34.92
N HIS A 105 5.88 7.45 -34.51
CA HIS A 105 5.45 6.32 -35.32
C HIS A 105 4.17 6.58 -36.14
N PHE A 106 3.30 7.48 -35.69
CA PHE A 106 1.97 7.69 -36.28
C PHE A 106 1.68 9.15 -36.66
N GLY A 107 2.60 10.08 -36.41
CA GLY A 107 2.44 11.50 -36.71
C GLY A 107 1.71 12.29 -35.61
N GLU A 108 1.58 13.61 -35.81
CA GLU A 108 0.92 14.54 -34.86
C GLU A 108 -0.55 14.14 -34.60
N ASP A 109 -1.24 13.64 -35.64
CA ASP A 109 -2.67 13.31 -35.63
C ASP A 109 -3.00 11.90 -35.12
N TRP A 110 -2.08 11.25 -34.40
CA TRP A 110 -2.24 9.87 -33.92
C TRP A 110 -3.51 9.65 -33.08
N ILE A 111 -4.05 10.71 -32.47
CA ILE A 111 -5.27 10.70 -31.63
C ILE A 111 -6.53 10.36 -32.44
N THR A 112 -6.52 10.67 -33.74
CA THR A 112 -7.64 10.40 -34.65
C THR A 112 -7.73 8.93 -35.05
N ILE A 113 -6.66 8.17 -34.87
CA ILE A 113 -6.56 6.77 -35.28
C ILE A 113 -7.38 5.89 -34.31
N GLU A 114 -8.35 5.16 -34.84
CA GLU A 114 -9.26 4.30 -34.06
C GLU A 114 -8.51 3.23 -33.25
N ASN A 115 -7.43 2.68 -33.81
CA ASN A 115 -6.62 1.67 -33.14
C ASN A 115 -5.81 2.21 -31.93
N LEU A 116 -5.69 3.54 -31.79
CA LEU A 116 -4.93 4.19 -30.71
C LEU A 116 -5.82 4.84 -29.64
N GLN A 117 -7.14 4.67 -29.71
CA GLN A 117 -8.12 5.27 -28.79
C GLN A 117 -7.85 4.94 -27.32
N HIS A 118 -7.26 3.77 -27.03
CA HIS A 118 -6.85 3.38 -25.69
C HIS A 118 -5.87 4.36 -25.04
N TYR A 119 -5.08 5.11 -25.81
CA TYR A 119 -4.07 6.04 -25.29
C TYR A 119 -4.58 7.46 -25.05
N LYS A 120 -5.87 7.73 -25.26
CA LYS A 120 -6.47 9.05 -25.04
C LYS A 120 -6.32 9.56 -23.60
N PHE A 121 -6.32 8.65 -22.62
CA PHE A 121 -6.13 9.02 -21.20
C PHE A 121 -4.79 9.73 -20.95
N ILE A 122 -3.79 9.56 -21.82
CA ILE A 122 -2.48 10.23 -21.72
C ILE A 122 -2.63 11.76 -21.80
N GLN A 123 -3.57 12.27 -22.61
CA GLN A 123 -3.86 13.71 -22.67
C GLN A 123 -4.65 14.19 -21.45
N GLU A 124 -5.58 13.36 -20.97
CA GLU A 124 -6.45 13.70 -19.84
C GLU A 124 -5.67 13.81 -18.51
N GLU A 125 -4.61 13.00 -18.32
CA GLU A 125 -3.77 13.06 -17.13
C GLU A 125 -2.84 14.28 -17.09
N GLU A 126 -2.36 14.77 -18.24
CA GLU A 126 -1.54 15.99 -18.33
C GLU A 126 -2.34 17.25 -17.93
N ASN A 127 -3.61 17.31 -18.31
CA ASN A 127 -4.48 18.42 -17.91
C ASN A 127 -4.75 18.43 -16.39
N LYS A 128 -4.77 17.26 -15.73
CA LYS A 128 -4.97 17.17 -14.28
C LYS A 128 -3.71 17.51 -13.50
N SER A 129 -2.52 17.14 -13.97
CA SER A 129 -1.26 17.54 -13.31
C SER A 129 -1.06 19.05 -13.34
N ASN A 130 -1.39 19.69 -14.46
CA ASN A 130 -1.24 21.14 -14.60
C ASN A 130 -2.18 21.93 -13.68
N LEU A 131 -3.36 21.40 -13.37
CA LEU A 131 -4.30 22.01 -12.41
C LEU A 131 -3.80 21.92 -10.97
N ILE A 132 -3.14 20.82 -10.57
CA ILE A 132 -2.66 20.63 -9.19
C ILE A 132 -1.54 21.61 -8.85
N GLU A 133 -0.63 21.89 -9.79
CA GLU A 133 0.47 22.85 -9.59
C GLU A 133 -0.04 24.29 -9.42
N THR A 134 -1.17 24.65 -10.05
CA THR A 134 -1.75 26.00 -9.93
C THR A 134 -2.40 26.24 -8.57
N TYR A 135 -3.01 25.23 -7.95
CA TYR A 135 -3.64 25.38 -6.62
C TYR A 135 -2.64 25.43 -5.46
N SER A 136 -1.43 24.91 -5.63
CA SER A 136 -0.40 24.92 -4.58
C SER A 136 0.31 26.26 -4.39
N GLU A 137 0.28 27.15 -5.38
CA GLU A 137 0.97 28.46 -5.29
C GLU A 137 0.10 29.56 -4.66
N GLU A 138 -1.23 29.39 -4.57
CA GLU A 138 -2.16 30.42 -4.06
C GLU A 138 -2.50 30.33 -2.56
N THR A 139 -1.96 29.36 -1.80
CA THR A 139 -2.34 29.17 -0.37
C THR A 139 -1.20 29.40 0.64
N LEU A 140 -0.34 30.39 0.42
CA LEU A 140 0.63 30.86 1.41
C LEU A 140 0.53 32.36 1.61
N MET A 141 -0.32 32.77 2.57
CA MET A 141 -0.39 34.01 3.36
C MET A 141 -1.84 34.00 3.90
N GLU A 142 -2.16 33.81 5.18
CA GLU A 142 -1.72 34.52 6.39
C GLU A 142 -2.00 33.60 7.59
N ASP A 143 -1.09 33.59 8.57
CA ASP A 143 -1.40 33.47 10.00
C ASP A 143 -0.10 33.83 10.73
N GLU A 144 0.18 35.14 10.80
CA GLU A 144 1.17 35.65 11.74
C GLU A 144 0.66 35.46 13.17
N ILE A 145 1.59 34.97 13.98
CA ILE A 145 1.48 34.64 15.39
C ILE A 145 1.31 35.93 16.20
N ASP A 146 0.36 35.94 17.14
CA ASP A 146 0.41 36.88 18.27
C ASP A 146 0.65 36.10 19.57
N ILE A 147 1.91 36.09 20.01
CA ILE A 147 2.32 35.71 21.37
C ILE A 147 2.32 36.98 22.19
N THR A 148 1.45 37.07 23.19
CA THR A 148 1.76 37.87 24.39
C THR A 148 1.28 37.18 25.67
N VAL A 149 2.30 36.80 26.46
CA VAL A 149 2.47 36.64 27.92
C VAL A 149 1.24 36.42 28.81
#